data_AF-A0AAD9U3D9-F1
#
_entry.id   AF-A0AAD9U3D9-F1
#
_cell.length_a   1.000
_cell.length_b   1.000
_cell.length_c   1.000
_cell.angle_alpha   90.00
_cell.angle_beta   90.00
_cell.angle_gamma   90.00
#
_symmetry.space_group_name_H-M   'P 1'
#
loop_
_entity.id
_entity.type
_entity.pdbx_description
1 polymer ?
#
loop_
_entity_poly.entity_id
_entity_poly.type
_entity_poly.pdbx_seq_one_letter_code
_entity_poly.pdbx_strand_id
1 'polypeptide(L)'
;MPPPHDGVSLTNKIKTLLCAWKIENIIFSITLDNASSNNSLVYNLKSHLNINKALFCDGEFLHIRCCAHIINLIVQDGLKEIDGVVHKVRESVKYARASQTRKQKFLECIKRVHLDSKRGLRQDVPTRWNSTYLMLDSAIYYRLAWTALELADSN
;
A
#
# COMPACT_ATOMS: atom_id res chain seq x y z
N MET A 1 -6.53 13.87 -12.28
CA MET A 1 -7.57 14.92 -12.12
C MET A 1 -7.14 15.75 -10.92
N PRO A 2 -7.02 17.08 -11.03
CA PRO A 2 -6.72 17.92 -9.88
C PRO A 2 -7.83 17.76 -8.81
N PRO A 3 -7.53 17.97 -7.52
CA PRO A 3 -8.55 18.04 -6.48
C PRO A 3 -9.70 18.98 -6.87
N PRO A 4 -10.94 18.73 -6.40
CA PRO A 4 -11.31 17.78 -5.33
C PRO A 4 -11.56 16.34 -5.82
N HIS A 5 -11.21 15.36 -4.98
CA HIS A 5 -11.46 13.92 -5.21
C HIS A 5 -12.75 13.43 -4.53
N ASP A 6 -13.79 14.25 -4.55
CA ASP A 6 -15.10 13.87 -4.01
C ASP A 6 -15.89 12.99 -5.01
N GLY A 7 -16.95 12.36 -4.51
CA GLY A 7 -17.75 11.42 -5.32
C GLY A 7 -18.40 12.05 -6.55
N VAL A 8 -18.77 13.34 -6.51
CA VAL A 8 -19.44 14.03 -7.63
C VAL A 8 -18.43 14.35 -8.73
N SER A 9 -17.30 14.93 -8.36
CA SER A 9 -16.22 15.29 -9.27
C SER A 9 -15.65 14.05 -9.97
N LEU A 10 -15.45 12.97 -9.21
CA LEU A 10 -15.03 11.68 -9.78
C LEU A 10 -16.12 11.08 -10.70
N THR A 11 -17.39 11.17 -10.32
CA THR A 11 -18.52 10.68 -11.17
C THR A 11 -18.52 11.37 -12.52
N ASN A 12 -18.46 12.71 -12.52
CA ASN A 12 -18.48 13.50 -13.75
C ASN A 12 -17.29 13.14 -14.64
N LYS A 13 -16.11 12.96 -14.04
CA LYS A 13 -14.92 12.58 -14.80
C LYS A 13 -15.07 11.19 -15.43
N ILE A 14 -15.57 10.20 -14.69
CA ILE A 14 -15.83 8.86 -15.24
C ILE A 14 -16.87 8.96 -16.35
N LYS A 15 -18.01 9.62 -16.15
CA LYS A 15 -19.04 9.80 -17.19
C LYS A 15 -18.47 10.35 -18.49
N THR A 16 -17.71 11.43 -18.42
CA THR A 16 -17.06 12.01 -19.60
C THR A 16 -16.16 11.01 -20.33
N LEU A 17 -15.40 10.19 -19.59
CA LEU A 17 -14.55 9.17 -20.18
C LEU A 17 -15.36 8.04 -20.83
N LEU A 18 -16.41 7.56 -20.17
CA LEU A 18 -17.27 6.51 -20.72
C LEU A 18 -17.91 6.95 -22.04
N CYS A 19 -18.49 8.15 -22.08
CA CYS A 19 -19.08 8.72 -23.29
C CYS A 19 -18.04 8.97 -24.39
N ALA A 20 -16.86 9.50 -24.02
CA ALA A 20 -15.78 9.73 -24.98
C ALA A 20 -15.28 8.42 -25.61
N TRP A 21 -15.26 7.34 -24.84
CA TRP A 21 -14.90 6.01 -25.31
C TRP A 21 -16.06 5.23 -25.94
N LYS A 22 -17.29 5.75 -25.86
CA LYS A 22 -18.52 5.11 -26.36
C LYS A 22 -18.78 3.74 -25.73
N ILE A 23 -18.44 3.58 -24.45
CA ILE A 23 -18.59 2.32 -23.71
C ILE A 23 -19.66 2.37 -22.63
N GLU A 24 -20.35 3.49 -22.46
CA GLU A 24 -21.36 3.71 -21.41
C GLU A 24 -22.46 2.65 -21.38
N ASN A 25 -22.75 2.01 -22.52
CA ASN A 25 -23.81 0.99 -22.67
C ASN A 25 -23.32 -0.46 -22.59
N ILE A 26 -22.01 -0.68 -22.38
CA ILE A 26 -21.42 -2.03 -22.30
C ILE A 26 -20.66 -2.27 -20.99
N ILE A 27 -20.77 -1.36 -20.02
CA ILE A 27 -20.13 -1.51 -18.72
C ILE A 27 -20.92 -2.51 -17.89
N PHE A 28 -20.23 -3.56 -17.47
CA PHE A 28 -20.77 -4.54 -16.53
C PHE A 28 -20.41 -4.19 -15.08
N SER A 29 -19.13 -3.93 -14.81
CA SER A 29 -18.60 -3.73 -13.46
C SER A 29 -17.43 -2.76 -13.41
N ILE A 30 -17.24 -2.12 -12.27
CA ILE A 30 -16.12 -1.24 -11.95
C ILE A 30 -15.52 -1.71 -10.63
N THR A 31 -14.19 -1.84 -10.61
CA THR A 31 -13.44 -2.19 -9.39
C THR A 31 -12.82 -0.94 -8.78
N LEU A 32 -13.14 -0.66 -7.51
CA LEU A 32 -12.64 0.50 -6.77
C LEU A 32 -12.08 0.08 -5.41
N ASP A 33 -11.19 0.88 -4.84
CA ASP A 33 -10.78 0.69 -3.45
C ASP A 33 -11.91 1.05 -2.46
N ASN A 34 -11.68 0.83 -1.17
CA ASN A 34 -12.72 0.98 -0.16
C ASN A 34 -12.86 2.43 0.38
N ALA A 35 -12.43 3.44 -0.38
CA ALA A 35 -12.64 4.84 -0.01
C ALA A 35 -14.13 5.22 -0.02
N SER A 36 -14.55 6.07 0.93
CA SER A 36 -15.94 6.51 1.06
C SER A 36 -16.43 7.28 -0.18
N SER A 37 -15.58 8.08 -0.81
CA SER A 37 -15.90 8.83 -2.04
C SER A 37 -16.30 7.91 -3.21
N ASN A 38 -15.75 6.70 -3.27
CA ASN A 38 -16.08 5.71 -4.30
C ASN A 38 -17.50 5.16 -4.13
N ASN A 39 -18.04 5.12 -2.91
CA ASN A 39 -19.43 4.72 -2.68
C ASN A 39 -20.39 5.72 -3.34
N SER A 40 -20.17 7.01 -3.08
CA SER A 40 -20.95 8.08 -3.68
C SER A 40 -20.79 8.11 -5.21
N LEU A 41 -19.57 7.86 -5.71
CA LEU A 41 -19.31 7.73 -7.14
C LEU A 41 -20.16 6.64 -7.78
N VAL A 42 -20.10 5.43 -7.23
CA VAL A 42 -20.80 4.27 -7.77
C VAL A 42 -22.30 4.52 -7.74
N TYR A 43 -22.82 5.06 -6.65
CA TYR A 43 -24.23 5.38 -6.52
C TYR A 43 -24.69 6.36 -7.62
N ASN A 44 -23.97 7.47 -7.78
CA ASN A 44 -24.31 8.49 -8.78
C ASN A 44 -24.16 7.99 -10.22
N LEU A 45 -23.16 7.15 -10.47
CA LEU A 45 -22.93 6.55 -11.79
C LEU A 45 -24.00 5.51 -12.12
N LYS A 46 -24.34 4.64 -11.17
CA LYS A 46 -25.41 3.64 -11.28
C LYS A 46 -26.74 4.29 -11.63
N SER A 47 -27.12 5.33 -10.89
CA SER A 47 -28.35 6.09 -11.13
C SER A 47 -28.40 6.68 -12.55
N HIS A 48 -27.26 7.16 -13.07
CA HIS A 48 -27.20 7.73 -14.42
C HIS A 48 -27.29 6.67 -15.52
N LEU A 49 -26.58 5.55 -15.37
CA LEU A 49 -26.57 4.49 -16.38
C LEU A 49 -27.89 3.70 -16.39
N ASN A 50 -28.57 3.56 -15.25
CA ASN A 50 -29.90 2.93 -15.18
C ASN A 50 -30.98 3.75 -15.91
N ILE A 51 -30.90 5.10 -15.90
CA ILE A 51 -31.83 5.95 -16.68
C ILE A 51 -31.80 5.57 -18.17
N ASN A 52 -30.62 5.22 -18.69
CA ASN A 52 -30.42 4.85 -20.08
C ASN A 52 -30.66 3.35 -20.34
N LYS A 53 -31.10 2.57 -19.33
CA LYS A 53 -31.19 1.09 -19.37
C LYS A 53 -29.89 0.43 -19.83
N ALA A 54 -28.76 1.05 -19.49
CA ALA A 54 -27.44 0.64 -19.92
C ALA A 54 -26.81 -0.46 -19.04
N LEU A 55 -27.44 -0.79 -17.90
CA LEU A 55 -26.89 -1.72 -16.91
C LEU A 55 -27.65 -3.04 -16.89
N PHE A 56 -26.88 -4.13 -16.80
CA PHE A 56 -27.39 -5.47 -16.54
C PHE A 56 -27.90 -5.61 -15.10
N CYS A 57 -29.04 -6.27 -14.90
CA CYS A 57 -29.68 -6.48 -13.59
C CYS A 57 -29.74 -5.19 -12.74
N ASP A 58 -30.14 -4.08 -13.38
CA ASP A 58 -30.23 -2.76 -12.74
C ASP A 58 -28.94 -2.32 -12.02
N GLY A 59 -27.77 -2.83 -12.43
CA GLY A 59 -26.47 -2.54 -11.86
C GLY A 59 -26.19 -3.22 -10.51
N GLU A 60 -26.82 -4.35 -10.19
CA GLU A 60 -26.52 -5.14 -8.98
C GLU A 60 -25.03 -5.49 -8.85
N PHE A 61 -24.38 -5.83 -9.97
CA PHE A 61 -22.97 -6.24 -10.03
C PHE A 61 -22.01 -5.11 -10.44
N LEU A 62 -22.48 -3.86 -10.46
CA LEU A 62 -21.68 -2.74 -10.98
C LEU A 62 -20.44 -2.45 -10.12
N HIS A 63 -20.48 -2.73 -8.83
CA HIS A 63 -19.40 -2.36 -7.91
C HIS A 63 -18.71 -3.58 -7.31
N ILE A 64 -17.45 -3.74 -7.68
CA ILE A 64 -16.56 -4.75 -7.11
C ILE A 64 -15.53 -4.02 -6.22
N ARG A 65 -15.36 -4.49 -4.99
CA ARG A 65 -14.32 -3.97 -4.11
C ARG A 65 -12.96 -4.53 -4.51
N CYS A 66 -11.92 -3.72 -4.44
CA CYS A 66 -10.56 -4.15 -4.72
C CYS A 66 -10.06 -5.15 -3.66
N CYS A 67 -9.91 -6.43 -4.02
CA CYS A 67 -9.39 -7.47 -3.13
C CYS A 67 -8.00 -7.14 -2.57
N ALA A 68 -7.11 -6.53 -3.37
CA ALA A 68 -5.79 -6.14 -2.89
C ALA A 68 -5.86 -5.08 -1.76
N HIS A 69 -6.85 -4.18 -1.83
CA HIS A 69 -7.10 -3.22 -0.76
C HIS A 69 -7.69 -3.89 0.49
N ILE A 70 -8.62 -4.84 0.33
CA ILE A 70 -9.17 -5.63 1.44
C ILE A 70 -8.05 -6.39 2.16
N ILE A 71 -7.16 -7.07 1.42
CA ILE A 71 -6.01 -7.77 1.99
C ILE A 71 -5.10 -6.78 2.74
N ASN A 72 -4.84 -5.60 2.18
CA ASN A 72 -4.08 -4.57 2.91
C ASN A 72 -4.77 -4.20 4.23
N LEU A 73 -6.09 -4.01 4.26
CA LEU A 73 -6.81 -3.71 5.51
C LEU A 73 -6.67 -4.85 6.54
N ILE A 74 -6.82 -6.10 6.13
CA ILE A 74 -6.65 -7.27 7.01
C ILE A 74 -5.23 -7.32 7.58
N VAL A 75 -4.22 -7.18 6.73
CA VAL A 75 -2.81 -7.24 7.17
C VAL A 75 -2.47 -6.05 8.08
N GLN A 76 -2.95 -4.85 7.76
CA GLN A 76 -2.74 -3.67 8.59
C GLN A 76 -3.37 -3.85 9.97
N ASP A 77 -4.55 -4.46 10.04
CA ASP A 77 -5.19 -4.76 11.33
C ASP A 77 -4.36 -5.76 12.14
N GLY A 78 -3.89 -6.85 11.52
CA GLY A 78 -3.00 -7.80 12.18
C GLY A 78 -1.64 -7.21 12.59
N LEU A 79 -1.10 -6.25 11.84
CA LEU A 79 0.15 -5.57 12.18
C LEU A 79 0.03 -4.69 13.42
N LYS A 80 -1.17 -4.19 13.77
CA LYS A 80 -1.38 -3.40 14.99
C LYS A 80 -1.05 -4.18 16.26
N GLU A 81 -1.34 -5.47 16.27
CA GLU A 81 -1.05 -6.36 17.40
C GLU A 81 0.45 -6.44 17.72
N ILE A 82 1.31 -6.17 16.73
CA ILE A 82 2.77 -6.19 16.87
C ILE A 82 3.42 -4.83 16.56
N ASP A 83 2.63 -3.74 16.57
CA ASP A 83 3.10 -2.43 16.13
C ASP A 83 4.33 -1.95 16.92
N GLY A 84 4.38 -2.23 18.22
CA GLY A 84 5.54 -1.91 19.05
C GLY A 84 6.84 -2.58 18.58
N VAL A 85 6.78 -3.83 18.10
CA VAL A 85 7.95 -4.53 17.54
C VAL A 85 8.29 -3.99 16.16
N VAL A 86 7.28 -3.79 15.31
CA VAL A 86 7.47 -3.25 13.95
C VAL A 86 8.09 -1.85 14.02
N HIS A 87 7.63 -1.00 14.93
CA HIS A 87 8.16 0.33 15.17
C HIS A 87 9.64 0.30 15.57
N LYS A 88 10.03 -0.59 16.50
CA LYS A 88 11.45 -0.75 16.90
C LYS A 88 12.32 -1.14 15.71
N VAL A 89 11.90 -2.13 14.92
CA VAL A 89 12.63 -2.55 13.72
C VAL A 89 12.74 -1.40 12.71
N ARG A 90 11.64 -0.65 12.51
CA ARG A 90 11.61 0.52 11.63
C ARG A 90 12.63 1.57 12.04
N GLU A 91 12.70 1.90 13.33
CA GLU A 91 13.67 2.88 13.82
C GLU A 91 15.12 2.36 13.73
N SER A 92 15.38 1.07 13.96
CA SER A 92 16.71 0.48 13.72
C SER A 92 17.13 0.57 12.25
N VAL A 93 16.23 0.24 11.32
CA VAL A 93 16.48 0.35 9.88
C VAL A 93 16.72 1.80 9.47
N LYS A 94 15.90 2.72 9.97
CA LYS A 94 16.04 4.15 9.75
C LYS A 94 17.36 4.68 10.30
N TYR A 95 17.78 4.26 11.49
CA TYR A 95 19.08 4.61 12.08
C TYR A 95 20.24 4.20 11.16
N ALA A 96 20.30 2.93 10.77
CA ALA A 96 21.39 2.41 9.93
C ALA A 96 21.43 3.09 8.55
N ARG A 97 20.30 3.58 8.06
CA ARG A 97 20.18 4.27 6.77
C ARG A 97 20.32 5.79 6.85
N ALA A 98 20.32 6.37 8.05
CA ALA A 98 20.26 7.82 8.25
C ALA A 98 21.52 8.57 7.74
N SER A 99 22.68 7.91 7.71
CA SER A 99 23.92 8.51 7.22
C SER A 99 24.82 7.48 6.55
N GLN A 100 25.74 7.97 5.72
CA GLN A 100 26.72 7.11 5.06
C GLN A 100 27.61 6.38 6.08
N THR A 101 28.01 7.05 7.17
CA THR A 101 28.82 6.46 8.23
C THR A 101 28.10 5.30 8.93
N ARG A 102 26.82 5.49 9.32
CA ARG A 102 26.02 4.43 9.95
C ARG A 102 25.78 3.27 9.00
N LYS A 103 25.54 3.56 7.72
CA LYS A 103 25.40 2.55 6.68
C LYS A 103 26.68 1.72 6.54
N GLN A 104 27.86 2.35 6.53
CA GLN A 104 29.13 1.63 6.43
C GLN A 104 29.41 0.78 7.67
N LYS A 105 29.19 1.31 8.88
CA LYS A 105 29.29 0.53 10.12
C LYS A 105 28.41 -0.74 10.07
N PHE A 106 27.17 -0.61 9.60
CA PHE A 106 26.29 -1.77 9.46
C PHE A 106 26.79 -2.76 8.40
N LEU A 107 27.33 -2.28 7.26
CA LEU A 107 27.93 -3.14 6.24
C LEU A 107 29.18 -3.87 6.75
N GLU A 108 29.98 -3.24 7.60
CA GLU A 108 31.10 -3.88 8.29
C GLU A 108 30.61 -4.98 9.24
N CYS A 109 29.53 -4.73 9.98
CA CYS A 109 28.89 -5.74 10.83
C CYS A 109 28.39 -6.93 10.00
N ILE A 110 27.75 -6.69 8.85
CA ILE A 110 27.33 -7.73 7.89
C ILE A 110 28.52 -8.60 7.47
N LYS A 111 29.66 -7.97 7.09
CA LYS A 111 30.88 -8.69 6.71
C LYS A 111 31.46 -9.50 7.87
N ARG A 112 31.47 -8.95 9.09
CA ARG A 112 31.99 -9.61 10.30
C ARG A 112 31.23 -10.88 10.64
N VAL A 113 29.92 -10.91 10.38
CA VAL A 113 29.08 -12.10 10.59
C VAL A 113 28.93 -12.97 9.33
N HIS A 114 29.75 -12.72 8.30
CA HIS A 114 29.80 -13.50 7.05
C HIS A 114 28.47 -13.59 6.30
N LEU A 115 27.67 -12.52 6.33
CA LEU A 115 26.43 -12.41 5.55
C LEU A 115 26.66 -11.65 4.22
N ASP A 116 25.82 -11.93 3.23
CA ASP A 116 25.81 -11.21 1.96
C ASP A 116 24.98 -9.91 2.08
N SER A 117 25.44 -8.83 1.45
CA SER A 117 24.79 -7.51 1.56
C SER A 117 23.76 -7.23 0.46
N LYS A 118 23.55 -8.13 -0.53
CA LYS A 118 22.70 -7.88 -1.70
C LYS A 118 21.23 -7.72 -1.33
N ARG A 119 20.75 -8.35 -0.24
CA ARG A 119 19.36 -8.21 0.20
C ARG A 119 19.01 -6.75 0.53
N GLY A 120 19.99 -6.00 1.04
CA GLY A 120 19.87 -4.59 1.47
C GLY A 120 18.86 -4.35 2.60
N LEU A 121 19.03 -3.25 3.33
CA LEU A 121 18.02 -2.79 4.29
C LEU A 121 16.91 -2.02 3.57
N ARG A 122 15.65 -2.29 3.92
CA ARG A 122 14.46 -1.66 3.31
C ARG A 122 13.65 -0.95 4.38
N GLN A 123 13.56 0.38 4.31
CA GLN A 123 12.62 1.12 5.15
C GLN A 123 11.22 0.96 4.57
N ASP A 124 10.25 0.67 5.43
CA ASP A 124 8.87 0.48 5.00
C ASP A 124 8.14 1.81 4.76
N VAL A 125 7.00 1.69 4.07
CA VAL A 125 5.97 2.71 3.96
C VAL A 125 4.79 2.18 4.79
N PRO A 126 4.49 2.75 5.97
CA PRO A 126 3.55 2.14 6.92
C PRO A 126 2.18 1.80 6.34
N THR A 127 1.70 2.59 5.37
CA THR A 127 0.41 2.36 4.71
C THR A 127 0.40 1.21 3.70
N ARG A 128 1.55 0.58 3.41
CA ARG A 128 1.71 -0.49 2.41
C ARG A 128 2.29 -1.74 3.05
N TRP A 129 1.42 -2.73 3.29
CA TRP A 129 1.78 -3.97 3.99
C TRP A 129 3.00 -4.70 3.40
N ASN A 130 3.11 -4.72 2.07
CA ASN A 130 4.20 -5.41 1.37
C ASN A 130 5.57 -4.78 1.68
N SER A 131 5.62 -3.47 1.90
CA SER A 131 6.86 -2.79 2.26
C SER A 131 7.30 -3.12 3.70
N THR A 132 6.34 -3.24 4.63
CA THR A 132 6.60 -3.68 6.01
C THR A 132 7.08 -5.13 6.02
N TYR A 133 6.46 -6.02 5.23
CA TYR A 133 6.95 -7.39 5.05
C TYR A 133 8.42 -7.41 4.57
N LEU A 134 8.76 -6.63 3.54
CA LEU A 134 10.13 -6.58 3.02
C LEU A 134 11.14 -6.00 4.02
N MET A 135 10.72 -5.04 4.86
CA MET A 135 11.55 -4.52 5.94
C MET A 135 11.84 -5.62 6.97
N LEU A 136 10.80 -6.30 7.45
CA LEU A 136 10.92 -7.37 8.44
C LEU A 136 11.75 -8.55 7.91
N ASP A 137 11.52 -8.98 6.67
CA ASP A 137 12.30 -10.04 6.01
C ASP A 137 13.80 -9.67 5.90
N SER A 138 14.11 -8.41 5.58
CA SER A 138 15.50 -7.94 5.58
C SER A 138 16.09 -7.87 6.99
N ALA A 139 15.34 -7.40 7.97
CA ALA A 139 15.80 -7.26 9.34
C ALA A 139 16.09 -8.62 9.99
N ILE A 140 15.24 -9.62 9.74
CA ILE A 140 15.42 -11.00 10.20
C ILE A 140 16.67 -11.62 9.56
N TYR A 141 16.85 -11.45 8.25
CA TYR A 141 18.05 -11.95 7.57
C TYR A 141 19.34 -11.38 8.18
N TYR A 142 19.34 -10.10 8.53
CA TYR A 142 20.48 -9.43 9.14
C TYR A 142 20.52 -9.47 10.67
N ARG A 143 19.76 -10.36 11.33
CA ARG A 143 19.66 -10.40 12.80
C ARG A 143 21.02 -10.43 13.50
N LEU A 144 21.97 -11.25 13.02
CA LEU A 144 23.32 -11.32 13.59
C LEU A 144 24.11 -10.02 13.37
N ALA A 145 23.92 -9.34 12.23
CA ALA A 145 24.56 -8.06 11.98
C ALA A 145 24.00 -6.96 12.87
N TRP A 146 22.71 -7.01 13.24
CA TRP A 146 22.12 -6.10 14.23
C TRP A 146 22.71 -6.29 15.62
N THR A 147 22.83 -7.54 16.10
CA THR A 147 23.51 -7.84 17.37
C THR A 147 24.98 -7.41 17.34
N ALA A 148 25.65 -7.61 16.21
CA ALA A 148 27.01 -7.14 16.00
C ALA A 148 27.12 -5.61 16.08
N LEU A 149 26.15 -4.89 15.52
CA LEU A 149 26.10 -3.43 15.56
C LEU A 149 25.85 -2.92 16.98
N GLU A 150 24.95 -3.54 17.74
CA GLU A 150 24.67 -3.20 19.15
C GLU A 150 25.92 -3.28 20.03
N LEU A 151 26.77 -4.29 19.82
CA LEU A 151 28.04 -4.43 20.55
C LEU A 151 29.12 -3.44 20.08
N ALA A 152 29.02 -2.93 18.86
CA ALA A 152 30.05 -2.09 18.23
C ALA A 152 29.74 -0.59 18.27
N ASP A 153 28.47 -0.22 18.43
CA ASP A 153 27.99 1.16 18.42
C ASP A 153 27.59 1.55 19.84
N SER A 154 28.24 2.56 20.41
CA SER A 154 28.07 2.97 21.81
C SER A 154 26.87 3.90 22.05
N ASN A 155 25.89 3.91 21.15
CA ASN A 155 24.69 4.77 21.21
C ASN A 155 23.47 4.01 21.72
#